data_AF-B9CLN1-F1
#
_entry.id   AF-B9CLN1-F1
#
_cell.length_a   1.000
_cell.length_b   1.000
_cell.length_c   1.000
_cell.angle_alpha   90.00
_cell.angle_beta   90.00
_cell.angle_gamma   90.00
#
_symmetry.space_group_name_H-M   'P 1'
#
loop_
_entity.id
_entity.type
_entity.pdbx_description
1 polymer ?
#
loop_
_entity_poly.entity_id
_entity_poly.type
_entity_poly.pdbx_seq_one_letter_code
_entity_poly.pdbx_strand_id
1 'polypeptide(L)' 'MPRLKEYREAKGVKQSAVAAKLGISRQTYSFYEKNQEKMTFEQAKIVCDFLGTRVSDIFLPLDVD' A
#
# COMPACT_ATOMS: atom_id res chain seq x y z
N MET A 1 1.13 -2.53 11.69
CA MET A 1 1.85 -1.55 10.86
C MET A 1 0.84 -0.79 9.99
N PRO A 2 0.47 0.46 10.33
CA PRO A 2 -0.50 1.26 9.57
C PRO A 2 0.08 1.98 8.33
N ARG A 3 1.36 1.77 8.01
CA ARG A 3 2.13 2.55 7.02
C ARG A 3 1.44 2.73 5.66
N LEU A 4 0.94 1.67 5.03
CA LEU A 4 0.32 1.82 3.70
C LEU A 4 -0.88 2.76 3.71
N LYS A 5 -1.73 2.66 4.74
CA LYS A 5 -2.91 3.52 4.91
C LYS A 5 -2.49 4.97 5.12
N GLU A 6 -1.54 5.21 6.02
CA GLU A 6 -1.05 6.55 6.36
C GLU A 6 -0.42 7.25 5.16
N TYR A 7 0.44 6.56 4.41
CA TYR A 7 1.03 7.08 3.18
C TYR A 7 -0.05 7.41 2.14
N ARG A 8 -1.05 6.53 1.96
CA ARG A 8 -2.17 6.80 1.04
C ARG A 8 -2.93 8.05 1.47
N GLU A 9 -3.26 8.17 2.75
CA GLU A 9 -4.05 9.29 3.29
C GLU A 9 -3.29 10.61 3.24
N ALA A 10 -1.98 10.60 3.51
CA ALA A 10 -1.11 11.76 3.35
C ALA A 10 -1.06 12.28 1.90
N LYS A 11 -1.29 11.41 0.92
CA LYS A 11 -1.42 11.77 -0.51
C LYS A 11 -2.84 12.15 -0.92
N GLY A 12 -3.82 12.14 -0.01
CA GLY A 12 -5.23 12.42 -0.31
C GLY A 12 -5.89 11.38 -1.23
N VAL A 13 -5.30 10.19 -1.36
CA VAL A 13 -5.75 9.16 -2.29
C VAL A 13 -6.84 8.30 -1.65
N LYS A 14 -7.95 8.05 -2.37
CA LYS A 14 -9.02 7.15 -1.89
C LYS A 14 -8.63 5.69 -2.05
N GLN A 15 -9.09 4.82 -1.15
CA GLN A 15 -8.91 3.36 -1.26
C GLN A 15 -9.40 2.81 -2.60
N SER A 16 -10.51 3.33 -3.13
CA SER A 16 -11.05 2.92 -4.44
C SER A 16 -10.12 3.22 -5.60
N ALA A 17 -9.32 4.29 -5.54
CA ALA A 17 -8.35 4.62 -6.58
C ALA A 17 -7.19 3.62 -6.62
N VAL A 18 -6.68 3.23 -5.45
CA VAL A 18 -5.62 2.21 -5.38
C VAL A 18 -6.15 0.83 -5.78
N ALA A 19 -7.37 0.49 -5.36
CA ALA A 19 -8.03 -0.75 -5.77
C ALA A 19 -8.21 -0.82 -7.30
N ALA A 20 -8.65 0.26 -7.93
CA ALA A 20 -8.76 0.36 -9.38
C ALA A 20 -7.39 0.21 -10.08
N LYS A 21 -6.34 0.82 -9.52
CA LYS A 21 -4.96 0.69 -10.05
C LYS A 21 -4.44 -0.75 -9.97
N LEU A 22 -4.86 -1.50 -8.96
CA LEU A 22 -4.52 -2.91 -8.77
C LEU A 22 -5.46 -3.89 -9.50
N GLY A 23 -6.58 -3.42 -10.06
CA GLY A 23 -7.58 -4.30 -10.65
C GLY A 23 -8.31 -5.20 -9.63
N ILE A 24 -8.44 -4.76 -8.38
CA ILE A 24 -9.08 -5.52 -7.29
C ILE A 24 -10.27 -4.77 -6.69
N SER A 25 -11.04 -5.44 -5.83
CA SER A 25 -12.12 -4.78 -5.10
C SER A 25 -11.58 -3.81 -4.04
N ARG A 26 -12.35 -2.76 -3.71
CA ARG A 26 -12.05 -1.85 -2.60
C ARG A 26 -11.95 -2.59 -1.26
N GLN A 27 -12.72 -3.66 -1.08
CA GLN A 27 -12.68 -4.49 0.13
C GLN A 27 -11.35 -5.25 0.23
N THR A 28 -10.87 -5.83 -0.88
CA THR A 28 -9.56 -6.47 -0.97
C THR A 28 -8.44 -5.49 -0.63
N TYR A 29 -8.47 -4.28 -1.18
CA TYR A 29 -7.47 -3.26 -0.84
C TYR A 29 -7.54 -2.83 0.64
N SER A 30 -8.75 -2.66 1.19
CA SER A 30 -8.89 -2.37 2.62
C SER A 30 -8.39 -3.50 3.52
N PHE A 31 -8.44 -4.75 3.06
CA PHE A 31 -7.81 -5.89 3.73
C PHE A 31 -6.29 -5.79 3.67
N TYR A 32 -5.70 -5.41 2.52
CA TYR A 32 -4.26 -5.21 2.39
C TYR A 32 -3.69 -4.10 3.27
N GLU A 33 -4.40 -3.00 3.49
CA GLU A 33 -3.93 -1.96 4.42
C GLU A 33 -3.72 -2.49 5.84
N LYS A 34 -4.48 -3.51 6.24
CA LYS A 34 -4.39 -4.16 7.55
C LYS A 34 -3.43 -5.35 7.56
N ASN A 35 -3.24 -5.99 6.40
CA ASN A 35 -2.48 -7.24 6.21
C ASN A 35 -1.51 -7.06 5.02
N GLN A 36 -0.56 -6.13 5.17
CA GLN A 36 0.32 -5.70 4.08
C GLN A 36 1.22 -6.84 3.58
N GLU A 37 1.55 -7.80 4.44
CA GLU A 37 2.30 -9.02 4.12
C GLU A 37 1.56 -9.99 3.18
N LYS A 38 0.26 -9.76 2.95
CA LYS A 38 -0.54 -10.53 1.98
C LYS A 38 -0.46 -9.99 0.57
N MET A 39 0.09 -8.80 0.36
CA MET A 39 0.33 -8.28 -0.98
C MET A 39 1.51 -9.01 -1.62
N THR A 40 1.41 -9.33 -2.91
CA THR A 40 2.58 -9.76 -3.66
C THR A 40 3.57 -8.60 -3.81
N PHE A 41 4.84 -8.92 -4.06
CA PHE A 41 5.84 -7.88 -4.32
C PHE A 41 5.45 -6.98 -5.51
N GLU A 42 4.86 -7.55 -6.56
CA GLU A 42 4.39 -6.80 -7.72
C GLU A 42 3.24 -5.83 -7.35
N GLN A 43 2.27 -6.28 -6.57
CA GLN A 43 1.19 -5.41 -6.07
C GLN A 43 1.75 -4.28 -5.20
N ALA A 44 2.69 -4.60 -4.30
CA ALA A 44 3.34 -3.60 -3.45
C ALA A 44 4.06 -2.54 -4.31
N LYS A 45 4.80 -2.97 -5.35
CA LYS A 45 5.46 -2.09 -6.30
C LYS A 45 4.47 -1.19 -7.03
N ILE A 46 3.39 -1.75 -7.59
CA ILE A 46 2.35 -0.96 -8.29
C ILE A 46 1.75 0.12 -7.38
N VAL A 47 1.44 -0.23 -6.13
CA VAL A 47 0.89 0.74 -5.17
C VAL A 47 1.91 1.81 -4.82
N CYS A 48 3.17 1.44 -4.59
CA CYS A 48 4.23 2.39 -4.28
C CYS A 48 4.47 3.37 -5.44
N ASP A 49 4.56 2.86 -6.66
CA ASP A 49 4.71 3.68 -7.87
C ASP A 49 3.52 4.64 -8.03
N PHE A 50 2.30 4.17 -7.76
CA PHE A 50 1.09 4.99 -7.84
C PHE A 50 1.03 6.07 -6.76
N LEU A 51 1.52 5.79 -5.55
CA LEU A 51 1.58 6.75 -4.43
C LEU A 51 2.82 7.65 -4.47
N GLY A 52 3.75 7.41 -5.41
CA GLY A 52 5.01 8.15 -5.52
C GLY A 52 5.92 7.95 -4.31
N THR A 53 6.07 6.70 -3.87
CA THR A 53 6.87 6.30 -2.70
C THR A 53 7.68 5.03 -3.04
N ARG A 54 8.67 4.67 -2.21
CA ARG A 54 9.45 3.44 -2.41
C ARG A 54 8.85 2.29 -1.60
N VAL A 55 9.05 1.06 -2.08
CA VAL A 55 8.67 -0.16 -1.34
C VAL A 55 9.34 -0.21 0.04
N SER A 56 10.58 0.30 0.15
CA SER A 56 11.30 0.43 1.42
C SER A 56 10.58 1.28 2.46
N ASP A 57 9.87 2.31 2.02
CA ASP A 57 9.27 3.30 2.91
C ASP A 57 8.01 2.72 3.59
N ILE A 58 7.35 1.75 2.92
CA ILE A 58 6.10 1.15 3.39
C ILE A 58 6.31 -0.27 3.94
N PHE A 59 7.07 -1.11 3.24
CA PHE A 59 7.04 -2.57 3.42
C PHE A 59 8.33 -3.17 4.01
N LEU A 60 9.42 -2.41 4.17
CA LEU A 60 10.61 -2.91 4.85
C LEU A 60 10.59 -2.58 6.35
N PRO A 61 11.12 -3.44 7.23
CA PRO A 61 11.41 -3.05 8.61
C PRO A 61 12.28 -1.79 8.59
N LEU A 62 11.94 -0.80 9.42
CA LEU A 62 12.96 0.19 9.79
C LEU A 62 13.94 -0.61 10.64
N ASP A 63 15.22 -0.61 10.26
CA ASP A 63 16.26 -1.37 10.94
C ASP A 63 16.08 -1.21 12.46
N VAL A 64 15.87 -2.35 13.10
CA VAL A 64 16.01 -2.47 14.56
C VAL A 64 17.50 -2.53 14.79
N ASP A 65 18.06 -1.46 15.37
CA ASP A 65 19.36 -1.52 16.02
C ASP A 65 19.35 -2.59 17.13
#